data_AF-A0A2I0PUV3-F1
#
_entry.id   AF-A0A2I0PUV3-F1
#
_cell.length_a   1.000
_cell.length_b   1.000
_cell.length_c   1.000
_cell.angle_alpha   90.00
_cell.angle_beta   90.00
_cell.angle_gamma   90.00
#
_symmetry.space_group_name_H-M   'P 1'
#
loop_
_entity.id
_entity.type
_entity.pdbx_description
1 polymer ?
#
loop_
_entity_poly.entity_id
_entity_poly.type
_entity_poly.pdbx_seq_one_letter_code
_entity_poly.pdbx_strand_id
1 'polypeptide(L)'
;MLIELSKGITLHPGSFTAVIAPEKKILAALNSNADLQRFLFLFVCGNYSRILSGISRTSSNFEVRRPFTADQLLTVIHEAAHTIVFIEHDPTLFDGAERLLGPIASALKQAGREALVILWTPASDRSFAALIRQADRIIEIVPEGPVPDRFGFASQRSCRKGGVVPRAQKTLEV
;
A
#
# COMPACT_ATOMS: atom_id res chain seq x y z
N MET A 1 8.15 -14.51 15.00
CA MET A 1 8.42 -14.79 13.58
C MET A 1 8.45 -13.46 12.83
N LEU A 2 9.39 -13.25 11.93
CA LEU A 2 9.58 -11.99 11.20
C LEU A 2 9.75 -12.37 9.73
N ILE A 3 8.94 -11.80 8.83
CA ILE A 3 9.03 -12.07 7.39
C ILE A 3 9.72 -10.88 6.75
N GLU A 4 10.90 -11.07 6.18
CA GLU A 4 11.57 -10.02 5.44
C GLU A 4 11.00 -9.96 4.02
N LEU A 5 10.35 -8.86 3.64
CA LEU A 5 9.78 -8.71 2.29
C LEU A 5 10.89 -8.40 1.29
N SER A 6 11.80 -7.49 1.65
CA SER A 6 13.00 -7.16 0.88
C SER A 6 14.06 -6.63 1.85
N LYS A 7 15.33 -6.47 1.41
CA LYS A 7 16.43 -6.03 2.29
C LYS A 7 16.02 -4.87 3.20
N GLY A 8 15.92 -5.12 4.50
CA GLY A 8 15.59 -4.12 5.52
C GLY A 8 14.09 -3.83 5.74
N ILE A 9 13.19 -4.47 4.98
CA ILE A 9 11.73 -4.35 5.13
C ILE A 9 11.20 -5.59 5.83
N THR A 10 10.85 -5.45 7.10
CA THR A 10 10.35 -6.54 7.92
C THR A 10 8.86 -6.42 8.18
N LEU A 11 8.15 -7.51 7.92
CA LEU A 11 6.73 -7.68 8.15
C LEU A 11 6.52 -8.49 9.43
N HIS A 12 5.62 -7.99 10.26
CA HIS A 12 5.30 -8.61 11.54
C HIS A 12 4.00 -9.40 11.42
N PRO A 13 3.99 -10.69 11.78
CA PRO A 13 2.75 -11.42 12.01
C PRO A 13 1.88 -10.67 13.02
N GLY A 14 0.56 -10.72 12.83
CA GLY A 14 -0.34 -9.92 13.67
C GLY A 14 -0.24 -8.42 13.36
N SER A 15 -0.06 -8.04 12.10
CA SER A 15 -0.21 -6.65 11.67
C SER A 15 -0.94 -6.51 10.33
N PHE A 16 -1.60 -5.37 10.16
CA PHE A 16 -2.08 -4.90 8.87
C PHE A 16 -1.09 -3.90 8.27
N THR A 17 -0.36 -4.32 7.23
CA THR A 17 0.64 -3.51 6.54
C THR A 17 0.17 -3.13 5.14
N ALA A 18 0.23 -1.83 4.83
CA ALA A 18 0.02 -1.33 3.48
C ALA A 18 1.36 -1.13 2.78
N VAL A 19 1.45 -1.55 1.52
CA VAL A 19 2.67 -1.48 0.72
C VAL A 19 2.40 -0.78 -0.61
N ILE A 20 3.12 0.30 -0.88
CA ILE A 20 3.14 0.97 -2.18
C ILE A 20 4.48 0.60 -2.83
N ALA A 21 4.46 -0.20 -3.89
CA ALA A 21 5.70 -0.67 -4.51
C ALA A 21 5.51 -1.01 -6.00
N PRO A 22 6.51 -0.76 -6.86
CA PRO A 22 6.50 -1.22 -8.24
C PRO A 22 6.35 -2.74 -8.35
N GLU A 23 5.61 -3.18 -9.37
CA GLU A 23 5.29 -4.59 -9.65
C GLU A 23 6.54 -5.50 -9.63
N LYS A 24 7.64 -5.06 -10.25
CA LYS A 24 8.88 -5.83 -10.32
C LYS A 24 9.51 -6.08 -8.95
N LYS A 25 9.46 -5.10 -8.05
CA LYS A 25 10.06 -5.20 -6.71
C LYS A 25 9.25 -6.11 -5.81
N ILE A 26 7.92 -5.99 -5.84
CA ILE A 26 7.04 -6.86 -5.04
C ILE A 26 7.09 -8.30 -5.54
N LEU A 27 7.17 -8.53 -6.85
CA LEU A 27 7.33 -9.87 -7.43
C LEU A 27 8.65 -10.52 -7.03
N ALA A 28 9.75 -9.77 -7.11
CA ALA A 28 11.05 -10.26 -6.68
C ALA A 28 11.03 -10.64 -5.19
N ALA A 29 10.46 -9.78 -4.35
CA ALA A 29 10.23 -10.03 -2.93
C ALA A 29 9.44 -11.32 -2.69
N LEU A 30 8.24 -11.43 -3.28
CA LEU A 30 7.38 -12.60 -3.08
C LEU A 30 8.06 -13.92 -3.49
N ASN A 31 8.79 -13.91 -4.60
CA ASN A 31 9.43 -15.11 -5.15
C ASN A 31 10.74 -15.49 -4.44
N SER A 32 11.48 -14.53 -3.86
CA SER A 32 12.72 -14.82 -3.13
C SER A 32 12.49 -15.34 -1.71
N ASN A 33 11.28 -15.16 -1.17
CA ASN A 33 11.00 -15.42 0.24
C ASN A 33 10.55 -16.87 0.48
N ALA A 34 11.49 -17.72 0.86
CA ALA A 34 11.23 -19.11 1.22
C ALA A 34 10.24 -19.27 2.39
N ASP A 35 10.19 -18.30 3.32
CA ASP A 35 9.25 -18.35 4.43
C ASP A 35 7.80 -18.16 3.97
N LEU A 36 7.52 -17.33 2.96
CA LEU A 36 6.18 -17.20 2.39
C LEU A 36 5.66 -18.53 1.83
N GLN A 37 6.56 -19.38 1.33
CA GLN A 37 6.20 -20.69 0.78
C GLN A 37 5.86 -21.73 1.85
N ARG A 38 6.32 -21.53 3.10
CA ARG A 38 6.11 -22.46 4.22
C ARG A 38 4.74 -22.29 4.88
N PHE A 39 4.19 -21.08 4.88
CA PHE A 39 2.92 -20.78 5.54
C PHE A 39 1.73 -20.90 4.60
N LEU A 40 0.52 -20.96 5.18
CA LEU A 40 -0.72 -20.82 4.44
C LEU A 40 -0.80 -19.40 3.88
N PHE A 41 -0.75 -19.30 2.55
CA PHE A 41 -0.70 -18.04 1.83
C PHE A 41 -1.98 -17.88 1.02
N LEU A 42 -2.74 -16.83 1.32
CA LEU A 42 -3.90 -16.41 0.54
C LEU A 42 -3.52 -15.20 -0.31
N PHE A 43 -3.63 -15.35 -1.63
CA PHE A 43 -3.55 -14.26 -2.57
C PHE A 43 -4.95 -13.83 -3.01
N VAL A 44 -5.32 -12.59 -2.69
CA VAL A 44 -6.58 -11.98 -3.10
C VAL A 44 -6.29 -10.95 -4.18
N CYS A 45 -6.97 -11.04 -5.32
CA CYS A 45 -6.87 -10.05 -6.38
C CYS A 45 -8.25 -9.77 -7.00
N GLY A 46 -8.46 -8.53 -7.45
CA GLY A 46 -9.69 -8.12 -8.09
C GLY A 46 -9.83 -8.63 -9.53
N ASN A 47 -10.46 -7.82 -10.37
CA ASN A 47 -10.79 -8.16 -11.76
C ASN A 47 -9.53 -8.41 -12.59
N TYR A 48 -8.50 -7.61 -12.32
CA TYR A 48 -7.22 -7.67 -13.02
C TYR A 48 -6.10 -7.79 -12.01
N SER A 49 -5.37 -8.90 -12.08
CA SER A 49 -4.12 -9.04 -11.33
C SER A 49 -2.93 -8.76 -12.23
N ARG A 50 -2.04 -7.89 -11.74
CA ARG A 50 -0.78 -7.50 -12.40
C ARG A 50 0.34 -8.48 -12.10
N ILE A 51 0.32 -9.05 -10.90
CA ILE A 51 1.45 -9.83 -10.37
C ILE A 51 1.17 -11.33 -10.28
N LEU A 52 -0.09 -11.77 -10.31
CA LEU A 52 -0.43 -13.18 -10.12
C LEU A 52 0.24 -14.11 -11.14
N SER A 53 0.44 -13.68 -12.38
CA SER A 53 1.12 -14.47 -13.42
C SER A 53 2.62 -14.67 -13.14
N GLY A 54 3.24 -13.75 -12.38
CA GLY A 54 4.66 -13.78 -12.03
C GLY A 54 4.99 -14.45 -10.70
N ILE A 55 4.00 -14.85 -9.91
CA ILE A 55 4.21 -15.51 -8.61
C ILE A 55 4.52 -17.00 -8.82
N SER A 56 5.64 -17.46 -8.25
CA SER A 56 6.03 -18.88 -8.26
C SER A 56 5.11 -19.68 -7.33
N ARG A 57 4.17 -20.43 -7.89
CA ARG A 57 3.20 -21.27 -7.14
C ARG A 57 3.74 -22.65 -6.81
N THR A 58 5.02 -22.71 -6.46
CA THR A 58 5.75 -23.98 -6.27
C THR A 58 5.34 -24.74 -5.00
N SER A 59 4.55 -24.15 -4.10
CA SER A 59 4.08 -24.80 -2.87
C SER A 59 2.58 -25.10 -2.89
N SER A 60 2.18 -26.17 -2.21
CA SER A 60 0.79 -26.60 -2.02
C SER A 60 -0.06 -25.67 -1.15
N ASN A 61 0.57 -24.70 -0.49
CA ASN A 61 -0.05 -23.86 0.55
C ASN A 61 -0.52 -22.50 -0.01
N PHE A 62 -0.54 -22.34 -1.33
CA PHE A 62 -0.90 -21.11 -2.03
C PHE A 62 -2.34 -21.18 -2.56
N GLU A 63 -3.24 -20.39 -1.97
CA GLU A 63 -4.63 -20.25 -2.40
C GLU A 63 -4.84 -18.89 -3.09
N VAL A 64 -5.68 -18.87 -4.13
CA VAL A 64 -6.05 -17.65 -4.83
C VAL A 64 -7.55 -17.43 -4.73
N ARG A 65 -7.97 -16.25 -4.26
CA ARG A 65 -9.38 -15.83 -4.29
C ARG A 65 -9.55 -14.57 -5.12
N ARG A 66 -10.63 -14.52 -5.90
CA ARG A 66 -10.94 -13.40 -6.79
C ARG A 66 -12.32 -12.82 -6.50
N PRO A 67 -12.42 -11.84 -5.59
CA PRO A 67 -13.64 -11.06 -5.44
C PRO A 67 -13.82 -10.11 -6.63
N PHE A 68 -15.03 -10.06 -7.16
CA PHE A 68 -15.45 -9.14 -8.23
C PHE A 68 -16.18 -7.90 -7.68
N THR A 69 -16.53 -7.89 -6.39
CA THR A 69 -17.20 -6.77 -5.71
C THR A 69 -16.61 -6.53 -4.33
N ALA A 70 -16.79 -5.31 -3.79
CA ALA A 70 -16.39 -4.97 -2.42
C ALA A 70 -17.06 -5.87 -1.36
N ASP A 71 -18.33 -6.26 -1.54
CA ASP A 71 -19.00 -7.20 -0.65
C ASP A 71 -18.32 -8.58 -0.64
N GLN A 72 -17.96 -9.10 -1.82
CA GLN A 72 -17.20 -10.37 -1.91
C GLN A 72 -15.81 -10.25 -1.28
N LEU A 73 -15.13 -9.12 -1.45
CA LEU A 73 -13.84 -8.88 -0.81
C LEU A 73 -13.98 -8.91 0.72
N LEU A 74 -15.02 -8.29 1.26
CA LEU A 74 -15.31 -8.29 2.69
C LEU A 74 -15.55 -9.72 3.21
N THR A 75 -16.34 -10.52 2.49
CA THR A 75 -16.56 -11.94 2.82
C THR A 75 -15.25 -12.72 2.79
N VAL A 76 -14.43 -12.55 1.76
CA VAL A 76 -13.12 -13.23 1.64
C VAL A 76 -12.21 -12.90 2.82
N ILE A 77 -12.19 -11.64 3.28
CA ILE A 77 -11.39 -11.22 4.44
C ILE A 77 -11.92 -11.87 5.74
N HIS A 78 -13.23 -11.95 5.91
CA HIS A 78 -13.83 -12.58 7.10
C HIS A 78 -13.64 -14.10 7.16
N GLU A 79 -13.59 -14.76 6.01
CA GLU A 79 -13.40 -16.21 5.89
C GLU A 79 -11.93 -16.61 5.75
N ALA A 80 -11.00 -15.66 5.76
CA ALA A 80 -9.57 -15.94 5.65
C ALA A 80 -9.06 -16.60 6.94
N ALA A 81 -8.58 -17.84 6.82
CA ALA A 81 -7.97 -18.60 7.92
C ALA A 81 -6.46 -18.83 7.68
N HIS A 82 -5.86 -18.00 6.83
CA HIS A 82 -4.48 -18.12 6.38
C HIS A 82 -3.54 -17.30 7.26
N THR A 83 -2.30 -17.76 7.43
CA THR A 83 -1.28 -17.04 8.20
C THR A 83 -0.86 -15.74 7.51
N ILE A 84 -0.87 -15.75 6.17
CA ILE A 84 -0.49 -14.61 5.34
C ILE A 84 -1.63 -14.35 4.36
N VAL A 85 -2.14 -13.12 4.38
CA VAL A 85 -3.17 -12.65 3.45
C VAL A 85 -2.58 -11.50 2.65
N PHE A 86 -2.28 -11.76 1.39
CA PHE A 86 -1.80 -10.77 0.46
C PHE A 86 -2.95 -10.31 -0.43
N ILE A 87 -3.21 -9.01 -0.47
CA ILE A 87 -4.33 -8.41 -1.18
C ILE A 87 -3.76 -7.41 -2.18
N GLU A 88 -3.97 -7.68 -3.45
CA GLU A 88 -3.75 -6.71 -4.53
C GLU A 88 -4.93 -5.74 -4.56
N HIS A 89 -4.62 -4.46 -4.34
CA HIS A 89 -5.60 -3.39 -4.37
C HIS A 89 -6.12 -3.18 -5.79
N ASP A 90 -7.44 -3.25 -5.94
CA ASP A 90 -8.15 -2.96 -7.18
C ASP A 90 -9.21 -1.89 -6.89
N PRO A 91 -9.04 -0.64 -7.37
CA PRO A 91 -10.00 0.42 -7.12
C PRO A 91 -11.37 0.14 -7.74
N THR A 92 -11.45 -0.66 -8.80
CA THR A 92 -12.71 -0.95 -9.52
C THR A 92 -13.71 -1.73 -8.66
N LEU A 93 -13.24 -2.43 -7.61
CA LEU A 93 -14.11 -3.15 -6.68
C LEU A 93 -15.01 -2.21 -5.85
N PHE A 94 -14.63 -0.94 -5.74
CA PHE A 94 -15.29 0.04 -4.89
C PHE A 94 -16.23 1.00 -5.66
N ASP A 95 -16.31 0.86 -6.98
CA ASP A 95 -17.20 1.69 -7.81
C ASP A 95 -18.67 1.45 -7.40
N GLY A 96 -19.33 2.50 -6.90
CA GLY A 96 -20.70 2.40 -6.35
C GLY A 96 -20.81 1.74 -4.96
N ALA A 97 -19.69 1.39 -4.34
CA ALA A 97 -19.62 0.70 -3.05
C ALA A 97 -18.73 1.42 -2.01
N GLU A 98 -18.55 2.75 -2.13
CA GLU A 98 -17.70 3.55 -1.22
C GLU A 98 -18.06 3.37 0.27
N ARG A 99 -19.34 3.10 0.58
CA ARG A 99 -19.82 2.81 1.94
C ARG A 99 -19.10 1.63 2.61
N LEU A 100 -18.55 0.70 1.81
CA LEU A 100 -17.85 -0.50 2.29
C LEU A 100 -16.37 -0.25 2.57
N LEU A 101 -15.79 0.90 2.20
CA LEU A 101 -14.38 1.20 2.49
C LEU A 101 -14.07 1.17 3.99
N GLY A 102 -14.96 1.74 4.81
CA GLY A 102 -14.82 1.72 6.27
C GLY A 102 -14.88 0.31 6.86
N PRO A 103 -15.94 -0.47 6.58
CA PRO A 103 -16.05 -1.88 6.97
C PRO A 103 -14.85 -2.73 6.52
N ILE A 104 -14.39 -2.58 5.27
CA ILE A 104 -13.25 -3.34 4.74
C ILE A 104 -11.96 -2.93 5.45
N ALA A 105 -11.71 -1.64 5.68
CA ALA A 105 -10.56 -1.19 6.46
C ALA A 105 -10.54 -1.80 7.87
N SER A 106 -11.72 -1.87 8.52
CA SER A 106 -11.87 -2.50 9.83
C SER A 106 -11.66 -4.01 9.78
N ALA A 107 -12.16 -4.69 8.74
CA ALA A 107 -11.98 -6.12 8.56
C ALA A 107 -10.51 -6.47 8.31
N LEU A 108 -9.80 -5.68 7.49
CA LEU A 108 -8.35 -5.81 7.28
C LEU A 108 -7.59 -5.65 8.58
N LYS A 109 -7.94 -4.65 9.39
CA LYS A 109 -7.33 -4.43 10.70
C LYS A 109 -7.58 -5.58 11.65
N GLN A 110 -8.78 -6.14 11.65
CA GLN A 110 -9.15 -7.26 12.51
C GLN A 110 -8.44 -8.56 12.08
N ALA A 111 -8.45 -8.88 10.79
CA ALA A 111 -7.72 -10.01 10.23
C ALA A 111 -6.21 -9.88 10.51
N GLY A 112 -5.69 -8.66 10.44
CA GLY A 112 -4.31 -8.34 10.81
C GLY A 112 -3.97 -8.61 12.27
N ARG A 113 -4.90 -8.91 13.19
CA ARG A 113 -4.52 -9.30 14.57
C ARG A 113 -4.03 -10.73 14.68
N GLU A 114 -4.50 -11.58 13.77
CA GLU A 114 -4.25 -13.03 13.80
C GLU A 114 -3.34 -13.47 12.64
N ALA A 115 -3.39 -12.74 11.53
CA ALA A 115 -2.58 -12.98 10.34
C ALA A 115 -1.63 -11.82 10.03
N LEU A 116 -0.69 -12.05 9.11
CA LEU A 116 0.01 -10.98 8.42
C LEU A 116 -0.85 -10.56 7.21
N VAL A 117 -1.45 -9.37 7.27
CA VAL A 117 -2.22 -8.81 6.16
C VAL A 117 -1.38 -7.78 5.41
N ILE A 118 -1.21 -8.00 4.11
CA ILE A 118 -0.45 -7.12 3.22
C ILE A 118 -1.42 -6.59 2.16
N LEU A 119 -1.72 -5.29 2.20
CA LEU A 119 -2.45 -4.61 1.13
C LEU A 119 -1.44 -3.92 0.21
N TRP A 120 -1.32 -4.38 -1.02
CA TRP A 120 -0.36 -3.85 -1.99
C TRP A 120 -1.03 -3.06 -3.10
N THR A 121 -0.40 -1.95 -3.51
CA THR A 121 -0.73 -1.22 -4.72
C THR A 121 0.54 -0.74 -5.44
N PRO A 122 0.56 -0.69 -6.79
CA PRO A 122 1.63 -0.01 -7.52
C PRO A 122 1.58 1.52 -7.38
N ALA A 123 0.39 2.10 -7.16
CA ALA A 123 0.18 3.53 -7.03
C ALA A 123 -0.97 3.82 -6.05
N SER A 124 -0.82 4.84 -5.22
CA SER A 124 -1.88 5.25 -4.27
C SER A 124 -3.07 5.89 -5.01
N ASP A 125 -4.29 5.48 -4.66
CA ASP A 125 -5.54 6.10 -5.11
C ASP A 125 -6.44 6.48 -3.92
N ARG A 126 -7.64 7.01 -4.20
CA ARG A 126 -8.59 7.46 -3.16
C ARG A 126 -9.09 6.32 -2.28
N SER A 127 -9.40 5.15 -2.85
CA SER A 127 -9.92 4.01 -2.08
C SER A 127 -8.81 3.37 -1.24
N PHE A 128 -7.61 3.23 -1.79
CA PHE A 128 -6.42 2.81 -1.06
C PHE A 128 -6.15 3.75 0.12
N ALA A 129 -6.14 5.07 -0.12
CA ALA A 129 -5.94 6.07 0.92
C ALA A 129 -7.00 6.00 2.04
N ALA A 130 -8.22 5.52 1.76
CA ALA A 130 -9.23 5.28 2.77
C ALA A 130 -8.94 4.01 3.60
N LEU A 131 -8.51 2.93 2.93
CA LEU A 131 -8.19 1.64 3.57
C LEU A 131 -6.97 1.73 4.51
N ILE A 132 -5.91 2.43 4.09
CA ILE A 132 -4.66 2.51 4.86
C ILE A 132 -4.78 3.34 6.14
N ARG A 133 -5.89 4.06 6.36
CA ARG A 133 -6.10 4.84 7.59
C ARG A 133 -6.08 3.99 8.86
N GLN A 134 -6.38 2.70 8.73
CA GLN A 134 -6.34 1.75 9.84
C GLN A 134 -5.09 0.85 9.83
N ALA A 135 -4.18 1.04 8.86
CA ALA A 135 -2.96 0.24 8.77
C ALA A 135 -2.05 0.49 9.97
N ASP A 136 -1.42 -0.58 10.47
CA ASP A 136 -0.36 -0.47 11.48
C ASP A 136 0.90 0.16 10.89
N ARG A 137 1.17 -0.13 9.62
CA ARG A 137 2.37 0.31 8.92
C ARG A 137 2.07 0.59 7.47
N ILE A 138 2.73 1.61 6.94
CA ILE A 138 2.72 1.98 5.53
C ILE A 138 4.17 1.94 5.06
N ILE A 139 4.43 1.18 4.00
CA ILE A 139 5.76 0.98 3.44
C ILE A 139 5.72 1.40 1.98
N GLU A 140 6.48 2.43 1.64
CA GLU A 140 6.61 2.91 0.27
C GLU A 140 7.99 2.54 -0.27
N ILE A 141 8.02 1.73 -1.33
CA ILE A 141 9.23 1.30 -2.02
C ILE A 141 9.32 2.14 -3.30
N VAL A 142 10.05 3.24 -3.23
CA VAL A 142 10.28 4.10 -4.39
C VAL A 142 11.31 3.42 -5.31
N PRO A 143 11.06 3.30 -6.64
CA PRO A 143 12.07 2.84 -7.57
C PRO A 143 13.24 3.84 -7.57
N GLU A 144 14.48 3.33 -7.64
CA GLU A 144 15.68 4.18 -7.78
C GLU A 144 15.61 4.95 -9.11
N GLY A 145 15.12 6.19 -9.03
CA GLY A 145 15.02 7.21 -10.07
C GLY A 145 15.14 8.59 -9.42
N PRO A 146 15.40 9.67 -10.17
CA PRO A 146 15.74 10.96 -9.58
C PRO A 146 14.59 11.42 -8.67
N VAL A 147 14.93 11.60 -7.40
CA VAL A 147 14.03 12.10 -6.36
C VAL A 147 13.41 13.41 -6.86
N PRO A 148 12.09 13.51 -7.08
CA PRO A 148 11.48 14.80 -7.23
C PRO A 148 11.55 15.48 -5.86
N ASP A 149 12.29 16.58 -5.81
CA ASP A 149 12.45 17.42 -4.65
C ASP A 149 11.05 17.88 -4.15
N ARG A 150 10.75 17.60 -2.88
CA ARG A 150 9.81 18.32 -1.99
C ARG A 150 8.30 18.08 -2.16
N PHE A 151 7.74 17.26 -1.26
CA PHE A 151 6.52 17.64 -0.56
C PHE A 151 6.83 18.79 0.41
N GLY A 152 6.78 20.02 -0.12
CA GLY A 152 6.84 21.23 0.69
C GLY A 152 5.53 21.42 1.45
N PHE A 153 5.43 20.89 2.67
CA PHE A 153 4.54 21.46 3.69
C PHE A 153 5.16 22.77 4.21
N ALA A 154 5.12 23.82 3.38
CA ALA A 154 5.36 25.17 3.85
C ALA A 154 4.09 25.66 4.54
N SER A 155 4.05 25.53 5.87
CA SER A 155 3.07 26.20 6.69
C SER A 155 3.12 27.70 6.42
N GLN A 156 2.03 28.29 5.92
CA GLN A 156 1.84 29.73 5.96
C GLN A 156 1.69 30.17 7.42
N ARG A 157 2.81 30.44 8.10
CA ARG A 157 2.83 31.34 9.26
C ARG A 157 3.17 32.73 8.76
N SER A 158 2.11 33.51 8.55
CA SER A 158 2.17 34.97 8.49
C SER A 158 2.78 35.49 9.80
N CYS A 159 4.04 35.90 9.76
CA CYS A 159 4.63 36.80 10.74
C CYS A 159 4.97 38.11 10.05
N ARG A 160 4.15 39.14 10.35
CA ARG A 160 4.44 40.55 10.10
C ARG A 160 5.73 40.97 10.79
N LYS A 161 6.59 41.68 10.07
CA LYS A 161 7.50 42.78 10.46
C LYS A 161 8.16 43.22 9.14
N GLY A 162 8.05 44.43 8.63
CA GLY A 162 8.04 45.74 9.28
C GLY A 162 9.24 46.50 8.72
N GLY A 163 8.99 47.33 7.70
CA GLY A 163 9.76 48.47 7.17
C GLY A 163 11.29 48.45 7.12
N VAL A 164 11.87 48.76 5.95
CA VAL A 164 12.50 50.07 5.65
C VAL A 164 13.02 50.03 4.20
N VAL A 165 12.56 50.97 3.38
CA VAL A 165 13.19 51.42 2.11
C VAL A 165 13.99 52.69 2.44
N PRO A 166 15.04 53.12 1.68
CA PRO A 166 14.76 53.80 0.42
C PRO A 166 15.87 53.78 -0.69
N ARG A 167 15.38 54.06 -1.92
CA ARG A 167 15.96 54.89 -3.02
C ARG A 167 17.41 54.67 -3.50
N ALA A 168 17.58 54.37 -4.79
CA ALA A 168 17.70 55.37 -5.87
C ALA A 168 18.37 54.79 -7.15
N GLN A 169 17.67 54.90 -8.28
CA GLN A 169 18.14 55.30 -9.62
C GLN A 169 19.42 54.69 -10.26
N LYS A 170 19.25 54.14 -11.47
CA LYS A 170 20.15 54.47 -12.60
C LYS A 170 19.40 54.39 -13.93
N THR A 171 19.31 55.56 -14.58
CA THR A 171 18.85 55.78 -15.95
C THR A 171 19.86 55.18 -16.94
N LEU A 172 19.39 54.70 -18.10
CA LEU A 172 20.22 54.52 -19.29
C LEU A 172 19.46 55.16 -20.45
N GLU A 173 20.05 56.23 -21.00
CA GLU A 173 19.56 57.01 -22.12
C GLU A 173 19.89 56.31 -23.45
N VAL A 174 18.97 56.40 -24.41
CA VAL A 174 19.27 56.59 -25.84
C VAL A 174 18.32 57.65 -26.36
#